data_AF-A0A1R2AKQ9-F1
#
_entry.id   AF-A0A1R2AKQ9-F1
#
_cell.length_a   1.000
_cell.length_b   1.000
_cell.length_c   1.000
_cell.angle_alpha   90.00
_cell.angle_beta   90.00
_cell.angle_gamma   90.00
#
_symmetry.space_group_name_H-M   'P 1'
#
loop_
_entity.id
_entity.type
_entity.pdbx_description
1 polymer ?
#
loop_
_entity_poly.entity_id
_entity_poly.type
_entity_poly.pdbx_seq_one_letter_code
_entity_poly.pdbx_strand_id
1 'polypeptide(L)'
;MKYELQYSFKNVDIFQTYIMNLKCYFENCSNRIDYYCSCKPTYTFICSSHILQHFKEVEPSSHTIKNAYQKYDNKKKQALLNIYGKAIENLSKVQSSIVETLDSLIKAQSEFKKSTEDFFKLQRKEIQSIFDNLFCQENEIIVPELIDNKGFAFEEFAYYNESLIERFSTFGRTNLEFLEKFTGFYKGHLEFNKDNILDFKGNANLNKHLYFFKPGTKTLVKFDVNTLTNSEFEVNVNETQSSLGAACEIPGNKFFHYGGYSPYNKLDKS
;
A
#
# COMPACT_ATOMS: atom_id res chain seq x y z
N MET A 1 -7.73 10.87 33.77
CA MET A 1 -6.55 11.45 33.09
C MET A 1 -6.97 11.76 31.66
N LYS A 2 -7.29 13.02 31.36
CA LYS A 2 -7.62 13.49 30.01
C LYS A 2 -6.30 13.86 29.32
N TYR A 3 -5.92 13.14 28.28
CA TYR A 3 -4.84 13.58 27.38
C TYR A 3 -5.49 14.46 26.30
N GLU A 4 -5.44 15.78 26.51
CA GLU A 4 -5.66 16.74 25.43
C GLU A 4 -4.41 16.75 24.54
N LEU A 5 -4.48 16.08 23.39
CA LEU A 5 -3.51 16.29 22.32
C LEU A 5 -3.84 17.62 21.61
N GLN A 6 -3.34 18.72 22.17
CA GLN A 6 -3.24 19.99 21.46
C GLN A 6 -2.18 19.85 20.35
N TYR A 7 -2.59 19.46 19.15
CA TYR A 7 -1.78 19.65 17.95
C TYR A 7 -1.81 21.13 17.55
N SER A 8 -0.95 21.91 18.19
CA SER A 8 -0.51 23.21 17.70
C SER A 8 0.29 22.96 16.41
N PHE A 9 -0.31 23.23 15.25
CA PHE A 9 0.40 23.39 13.97
C PHE A 9 1.25 24.67 14.04
N LYS A 10 2.34 24.63 14.82
CA LYS A 10 3.46 25.56 14.69
C LYS A 10 4.59 24.82 14.00
N ASN A 11 5.14 25.49 12.99
CA ASN A 11 6.33 25.16 12.20
C ASN A 11 6.06 24.39 10.91
N VAL A 12 5.57 25.14 9.94
CA VAL A 12 6.18 25.50 8.62
C VAL A 12 7.58 24.93 8.24
N ASP A 13 8.23 24.05 9.00
CA ASP A 13 9.62 23.61 8.75
C ASP A 13 9.75 22.20 8.14
N ILE A 14 8.64 21.48 7.88
CA ILE A 14 8.71 20.16 7.20
C ILE A 14 8.82 20.30 5.67
N PHE A 15 8.59 21.50 5.11
CA PHE A 15 8.78 21.75 3.67
C PHE A 15 10.22 22.12 3.28
N GLN A 16 11.14 22.29 4.24
CA GLN A 16 12.54 22.61 3.92
C GLN A 16 13.40 21.37 3.57
N THR A 17 12.95 20.15 3.84
CA THR A 17 13.82 18.96 3.81
C THR A 17 13.96 18.29 2.43
N TYR A 18 13.29 18.80 1.39
CA TYR A 18 13.53 18.41 -0.02
C TYR A 18 13.66 19.61 -0.95
N ILE A 19 14.24 20.72 -0.47
CA ILE A 19 14.90 21.62 -1.41
C ILE A 19 16.10 20.85 -1.92
N MET A 20 15.97 20.17 -3.07
CA MET A 20 17.13 19.81 -3.86
C MET A 20 17.97 21.08 -3.98
N ASN A 21 19.12 21.12 -3.32
CA ASN A 21 20.09 22.20 -3.45
C ASN A 21 20.65 22.11 -4.88
N LEU A 22 19.87 22.60 -5.84
CA LEU A 22 20.25 22.67 -7.24
C LEU A 22 21.42 23.65 -7.32
N LYS A 23 22.60 23.09 -7.59
CA LYS A 23 23.83 23.85 -7.78
C LYS A 23 24.13 23.97 -9.26
N CYS A 24 24.82 25.04 -9.62
CA CYS A 24 25.32 25.18 -10.97
C CYS A 24 26.34 24.08 -11.25
N TYR A 25 26.29 23.55 -12.47
CA TYR A 25 27.23 22.56 -12.97
C TYR A 25 28.70 23.00 -12.85
N PHE A 26 28.96 24.31 -12.93
CA PHE A 26 30.30 24.86 -12.77
C PHE A 26 30.70 24.86 -11.30
N GLU A 27 31.82 24.22 -10.99
CA GLU A 27 32.36 24.13 -9.63
C GLU A 27 32.55 25.52 -9.02
N ASN A 28 32.31 25.63 -7.71
CA ASN A 28 32.41 26.86 -6.93
C ASN A 28 31.48 28.00 -7.37
N CYS A 29 30.52 27.76 -8.27
CA CYS A 29 29.50 28.73 -8.62
C CYS A 29 28.39 28.77 -7.56
N SER A 30 28.21 29.94 -6.94
CA SER A 30 27.12 30.23 -5.99
C SER A 30 25.93 30.94 -6.63
N ASN A 31 25.95 31.15 -7.94
CA ASN A 31 24.87 31.85 -8.64
C ASN A 31 23.61 30.99 -8.68
N ARG A 32 22.46 31.67 -8.65
CA ARG A 32 21.15 31.04 -8.81
C ARG A 32 21.06 30.33 -10.16
N ILE A 33 20.47 29.14 -10.17
CA ILE A 33 20.16 28.40 -11.40
C ILE A 33 19.05 29.11 -12.16
N ASP A 34 19.20 29.30 -13.45
CA ASP A 34 18.13 29.87 -14.28
C ASP A 34 17.64 28.85 -15.31
N TYR A 35 18.50 27.88 -15.65
CA TYR A 35 18.30 26.95 -16.75
C TYR A 35 18.67 25.52 -16.37
N TYR A 36 18.12 24.56 -17.11
CA TYR A 36 18.63 23.20 -17.16
C TYR A 36 18.76 22.72 -18.61
N CYS A 37 19.75 21.86 -18.84
CA CYS A 37 20.01 21.21 -20.13
C CYS A 37 19.87 19.69 -20.01
N SER A 38 19.37 19.04 -21.06
CA SER A 38 19.31 17.59 -21.19
C SER A 38 20.36 17.02 -22.16
N CYS A 39 21.48 17.72 -22.38
CA CYS A 39 22.59 17.26 -23.22
C CYS A 39 23.35 16.06 -22.64
N LYS A 40 23.13 15.75 -21.35
CA LYS A 40 23.70 14.60 -20.64
C LYS A 40 22.55 13.72 -20.07
N PRO A 41 22.81 12.44 -19.76
CA PRO A 41 21.80 11.54 -19.16
C PRO A 41 21.18 12.09 -17.87
N THR A 42 21.95 12.87 -17.12
CA THR A 42 21.47 13.66 -15.98
C THR A 42 21.27 15.11 -16.38
N TYR A 43 20.18 15.73 -15.94
CA TYR A 43 19.95 17.16 -16.17
C TYR A 43 21.11 18.01 -15.64
N THR A 44 21.62 18.90 -16.49
CA THR A 44 22.69 19.83 -16.15
C THR A 44 22.08 21.18 -15.79
N PHE A 45 22.19 21.60 -14.53
CA PHE A 45 21.63 22.87 -14.04
C PHE A 45 22.64 24.01 -14.15
N ILE A 46 22.23 25.15 -14.72
CA ILE A 46 23.15 26.21 -15.15
C ILE A 46 22.58 27.59 -14.78
N CYS A 47 23.43 28.48 -14.28
CA CYS A 47 23.09 29.88 -14.04
C CYS A 47 23.28 30.73 -15.30
N SER A 48 22.66 31.92 -15.34
CA SER A 48 22.77 32.82 -16.50
C SER A 48 24.20 33.19 -16.89
N SER A 49 25.13 33.27 -15.93
CA SER A 49 26.53 33.62 -16.21
C SER A 49 27.34 32.50 -16.90
N HIS A 50 26.95 31.24 -16.75
CA HIS A 50 27.71 30.11 -17.28
C HIS A 50 27.03 29.37 -18.44
N ILE A 51 25.84 29.80 -18.87
CA ILE A 51 25.13 29.17 -20.00
C ILE A 51 25.96 29.21 -21.30
N LEU A 52 26.67 30.31 -21.56
CA LEU A 52 27.52 30.43 -22.74
C LEU A 52 28.77 29.54 -22.66
N GLN A 53 29.29 29.29 -21.46
CA GLN A 53 30.42 28.39 -21.28
C GLN A 53 29.97 26.95 -21.53
N HIS A 54 28.79 26.57 -21.03
CA HIS A 54 28.21 25.26 -21.25
C HIS A 54 28.02 24.94 -22.74
N PHE A 55 27.53 25.89 -23.54
CA PHE A 55 27.37 25.71 -24.99
C PHE A 55 28.68 25.52 -25.77
N LYS A 56 29.83 25.83 -25.16
CA LYS A 56 31.15 25.64 -25.80
C LYS A 56 31.75 24.26 -25.50
N GLU A 57 31.23 23.54 -24.52
CA GLU A 57 31.79 22.25 -24.06
C GLU A 57 31.34 21.05 -24.90
N VAL A 58 30.19 21.14 -25.57
CA VAL A 58 29.57 20.03 -26.32
C VAL A 58 29.05 20.57 -27.66
N GLU A 59 28.81 19.67 -28.63
CA GLU A 59 28.23 20.06 -29.91
C GLU A 59 26.92 20.84 -29.74
N PRO A 60 26.76 21.99 -30.44
CA PRO A 60 25.59 22.87 -30.31
C PRO A 60 24.23 22.18 -30.49
N SER A 61 24.18 21.12 -31.31
CA SER A 61 22.98 20.33 -31.63
C SER A 61 22.46 19.48 -30.47
N SER A 62 23.28 19.23 -29.45
CA SER A 62 22.93 18.36 -28.30
C SER A 62 22.20 19.08 -27.18
N HIS A 63 22.14 20.42 -27.21
CA HIS A 63 21.59 21.21 -26.11
C HIS A 63 20.09 21.46 -26.26
N THR A 64 19.29 20.96 -25.32
CA THR A 64 17.91 21.40 -25.12
C THR A 64 17.83 22.15 -23.79
N ILE A 65 17.85 23.49 -23.86
CA ILE A 65 17.78 24.36 -22.69
C ILE A 65 16.33 24.71 -22.37
N LYS A 66 16.00 24.62 -21.08
CA LYS A 66 14.70 25.04 -20.53
C LYS A 66 14.92 25.85 -19.26
N ASN A 67 13.96 26.72 -18.93
CA ASN A 67 13.99 27.46 -17.68
C ASN A 67 13.84 26.51 -16.50
N ALA A 68 14.73 26.63 -15.49
CA ALA A 68 14.65 25.86 -14.26
C ALA A 68 13.46 26.28 -13.39
N TYR A 69 13.01 27.52 -13.53
CA TYR A 69 11.87 28.06 -12.82
C TYR A 69 10.81 28.56 -13.80
N GLN A 70 9.56 28.16 -13.56
CA GLN A 70 8.40 28.68 -14.25
C GLN A 70 7.45 29.28 -13.21
N LYS A 71 6.89 30.46 -13.51
CA LYS A 71 5.81 31.02 -12.68
C LYS A 71 4.62 30.07 -12.75
N TYR A 72 4.27 29.52 -11.60
CA TYR A 72 3.09 28.66 -11.49
C TYR A 72 1.84 29.53 -11.59
N ASP A 73 0.85 29.10 -12.38
CA ASP A 73 -0.43 29.80 -12.45
C ASP A 73 -1.11 29.77 -11.07
N ASN A 74 -1.38 30.94 -10.50
CA ASN A 74 -1.99 31.08 -9.18
C ASN A 74 -3.32 30.34 -9.08
N LYS A 75 -4.13 30.29 -10.15
CA LYS A 75 -5.40 29.54 -10.14
C LYS A 75 -5.15 28.04 -10.00
N LYS A 76 -4.20 27.49 -10.77
CA LYS A 76 -3.79 26.08 -10.66
C LYS A 76 -3.19 25.76 -9.30
N LYS A 77 -2.34 26.65 -8.76
CA LYS A 77 -1.75 26.50 -7.42
C LYS A 77 -2.84 26.39 -6.36
N GLN A 78 -3.82 27.31 -6.36
CA GLN A 78 -4.90 27.30 -5.38
C GLN A 78 -5.80 26.07 -5.52
N ALA A 79 -6.08 25.63 -6.76
CA ALA A 79 -6.82 24.40 -7.00
C ALA A 79 -6.10 23.18 -6.41
N LEU A 80 -4.78 23.05 -6.61
CA LEU A 80 -3.98 21.97 -6.03
C LEU A 80 -3.94 22.04 -4.50
N LEU A 81 -3.71 23.22 -3.93
CA LEU A 81 -3.72 23.41 -2.47
C LEU A 81 -5.05 22.99 -1.86
N ASN A 82 -6.17 23.30 -2.50
CA ASN A 82 -7.50 22.87 -2.04
C ASN A 82 -7.67 21.34 -2.10
N ILE A 83 -7.22 20.70 -3.18
CA ILE A 83 -7.27 19.23 -3.31
C ILE A 83 -6.43 18.55 -2.22
N TYR A 84 -5.18 18.98 -2.05
CA TYR A 84 -4.31 18.41 -1.01
C TYR A 84 -4.81 18.73 0.39
N GLY A 85 -5.37 19.91 0.63
CA GLY A 85 -6.02 20.27 1.89
C GLY A 85 -7.15 19.30 2.24
N LYS A 86 -8.04 19.03 1.29
CA LYS A 86 -9.12 18.04 1.45
C LYS A 86 -8.59 16.62 1.68
N ALA A 87 -7.51 16.24 1.00
CA ALA A 87 -6.89 14.93 1.20
C ALA A 87 -6.34 14.77 2.63
N ILE A 88 -5.65 15.78 3.15
CA ILE A 88 -5.13 15.80 4.52
C ILE A 88 -6.26 15.73 5.55
N GLU A 89 -7.33 16.51 5.35
CA GLU A 89 -8.50 16.49 6.22
C GLU A 89 -9.17 15.10 6.23
N ASN A 90 -9.34 14.51 5.06
CA ASN A 90 -9.91 13.16 4.93
C ASN A 90 -9.02 12.09 5.60
N LEU A 91 -7.70 12.16 5.40
CA LEU A 91 -6.75 11.26 6.06
C LEU A 91 -6.86 11.38 7.59
N SER A 92 -6.92 12.60 8.12
CA SER A 92 -7.07 12.85 9.55
C SER A 92 -8.37 12.26 10.09
N LYS A 93 -9.48 12.46 9.38
CA LYS A 93 -10.79 11.90 9.75
C LYS A 93 -10.79 10.38 9.77
N VAL A 94 -10.25 9.74 8.72
CA VAL A 94 -10.17 8.29 8.62
C VAL A 94 -9.25 7.72 9.71
N GLN A 95 -8.11 8.35 9.95
CA GLN A 95 -7.19 7.97 11.02
C GLN A 95 -7.89 7.99 12.38
N SER A 96 -8.55 9.08 12.75
CA SER A 96 -9.25 9.17 14.03
C SER A 96 -10.30 8.06 14.19
N SER A 97 -11.11 7.82 13.16
CA SER A 97 -12.15 6.76 13.17
C SER A 97 -11.55 5.35 13.34
N ILE A 98 -10.46 5.06 12.63
CA ILE A 98 -9.75 3.77 12.75
C ILE A 98 -9.18 3.62 14.16
N VAL A 99 -8.51 4.64 14.69
CA VAL A 99 -7.92 4.62 16.03
C VAL A 99 -8.99 4.43 17.10
N GLU A 100 -10.10 5.17 17.04
CA GLU A 100 -11.23 5.02 17.98
C GLU A 100 -11.81 3.59 17.96
N THR A 101 -11.90 2.98 16.78
CA THR A 101 -12.35 1.59 16.63
C THR A 101 -11.35 0.61 17.27
N LEU A 102 -10.05 0.81 17.06
CA LEU A 102 -9.00 -0.02 17.65
C LEU A 102 -8.98 0.11 19.18
N ASP A 103 -9.11 1.32 19.71
CA ASP A 103 -9.18 1.56 21.16
C ASP A 103 -10.39 0.86 21.78
N SER A 104 -11.54 0.90 21.10
CA SER A 104 -12.76 0.19 21.52
C SER A 104 -12.57 -1.33 21.52
N LEU A 105 -11.89 -1.87 20.51
CA LEU A 105 -11.57 -3.30 20.43
C LEU A 105 -10.62 -3.72 21.55
N ILE A 106 -9.55 -2.97 21.80
CA ILE A 106 -8.60 -3.23 22.89
C ILE A 106 -9.30 -3.22 24.24
N LYS A 107 -10.22 -2.27 24.46
CA LYS A 107 -11.01 -2.20 25.68
C LYS A 107 -11.89 -3.45 25.85
N ALA A 108 -12.65 -3.83 24.81
CA ALA A 108 -13.50 -5.02 24.86
C ALA A 108 -12.70 -6.31 25.11
N GLN A 109 -11.53 -6.45 24.48
CA GLN A 109 -10.63 -7.58 24.71
C GLN A 109 -10.06 -7.61 26.14
N SER A 110 -9.74 -6.45 26.70
CA SER A 110 -9.26 -6.33 28.08
C SER A 110 -10.34 -6.71 29.10
N GLU A 111 -11.58 -6.26 28.87
CA GLU A 111 -12.74 -6.63 29.69
C GLU A 111 -13.03 -8.13 29.59
N PHE A 112 -12.98 -8.70 28.38
CA PHE A 112 -13.15 -10.12 28.14
C PHE A 112 -12.08 -10.98 28.86
N LYS A 113 -10.80 -10.56 28.78
CA LYS A 113 -9.71 -11.20 29.53
C LYS A 113 -10.00 -11.20 31.03
N LYS A 114 -10.35 -10.06 31.59
CA LYS A 114 -10.66 -9.94 33.02
C LYS A 114 -11.84 -10.84 33.43
N SER A 115 -12.92 -10.83 32.65
CA SER A 115 -14.08 -11.69 32.89
C SER A 115 -13.71 -13.19 32.89
N THR A 116 -12.82 -13.58 31.98
CA THR A 116 -12.31 -14.95 31.89
C THR A 116 -11.48 -15.33 33.13
N GLU A 117 -10.58 -14.44 33.57
CA GLU A 117 -9.78 -14.64 34.79
C GLU A 117 -10.67 -14.75 36.04
N ASP A 118 -11.65 -13.87 36.16
CA ASP A 118 -12.61 -13.84 37.27
C ASP A 118 -13.46 -15.13 37.30
N PHE A 119 -13.94 -15.60 36.14
CA PHE A 119 -14.68 -16.87 36.02
C PHE A 119 -13.87 -18.05 36.57
N PHE A 120 -12.65 -18.27 36.07
CA PHE A 120 -11.84 -19.41 36.53
C PHE A 120 -11.39 -19.26 37.98
N LYS A 121 -11.19 -18.04 38.46
CA LYS A 121 -10.89 -17.79 39.88
C LYS A 121 -12.07 -18.16 40.76
N LEU A 122 -13.29 -17.81 40.37
CA LEU A 122 -14.51 -18.18 41.10
C LEU A 122 -14.70 -19.69 41.12
N GLN A 123 -14.62 -20.34 39.95
CA GLN A 123 -14.76 -21.79 39.82
C GLN A 123 -13.77 -22.56 40.70
N ARG A 124 -12.49 -22.16 40.72
CA ARG A 124 -11.49 -22.77 41.61
C ARG A 124 -11.85 -22.59 43.08
N LYS A 125 -12.38 -21.41 43.46
CA LYS A 125 -12.73 -21.10 44.85
C LYS A 125 -13.93 -21.93 45.32
N GLU A 126 -14.93 -22.13 44.46
CA GLU A 126 -16.09 -22.98 44.73
C GLU A 126 -15.67 -24.45 44.90
N ILE A 127 -14.88 -24.99 43.97
CA ILE A 127 -14.37 -26.37 44.06
C ILE A 127 -13.48 -26.55 45.30
N GLN A 128 -12.59 -25.59 45.60
CA GLN A 128 -11.74 -25.63 46.79
C GLN A 128 -12.57 -25.62 48.07
N SER A 129 -13.64 -24.81 48.15
CA SER A 129 -14.52 -24.78 49.32
C SER A 129 -15.22 -26.13 49.54
N ILE A 130 -15.63 -26.81 48.47
CA ILE A 130 -16.22 -28.15 48.56
C ILE A 130 -15.16 -29.15 49.07
N PHE A 131 -13.95 -29.09 48.52
CA PHE A 131 -12.83 -29.93 48.94
C PHE A 131 -12.50 -29.73 50.42
N ASP A 132 -12.35 -28.49 50.88
CA ASP A 132 -12.00 -28.17 52.27
C ASP A 132 -13.09 -28.65 53.24
N ASN A 133 -14.36 -28.50 52.88
CA ASN A 133 -15.49 -28.99 53.69
C ASN A 133 -15.46 -30.52 53.83
N LEU A 134 -15.20 -31.25 52.74
CA LEU A 134 -15.06 -32.71 52.77
C LEU A 134 -13.84 -33.18 53.57
N PHE A 135 -12.75 -32.41 53.51
CA PHE A 135 -11.51 -32.75 54.22
C PHE A 135 -11.58 -32.47 55.73
N CYS A 136 -12.27 -31.40 56.16
CA CYS A 136 -12.32 -31.01 57.58
C CYS A 136 -13.38 -31.76 58.40
N GLN A 137 -14.32 -32.46 57.76
CA GLN A 137 -15.36 -33.25 58.43
C GLN A 137 -14.88 -34.68 58.73
N GLU A 138 -13.90 -34.83 59.61
CA GLU A 138 -13.42 -36.17 60.01
C GLU A 138 -14.37 -36.94 60.95
N ASN A 139 -15.45 -36.35 61.49
CA ASN A 139 -16.21 -36.98 62.60
C ASN A 139 -17.74 -37.03 62.52
N GLU A 140 -18.42 -36.48 61.52
CA GLU A 140 -19.87 -36.67 61.38
C GLU A 140 -20.25 -36.91 59.92
N ILE A 141 -20.53 -38.17 59.59
CA ILE A 141 -21.12 -38.56 58.31
C ILE A 141 -22.55 -38.01 58.29
N ILE A 142 -22.72 -36.84 57.67
CA ILE A 142 -24.05 -36.31 57.37
C ILE A 142 -24.72 -37.30 56.41
N VAL A 143 -25.90 -37.78 56.81
CA VAL A 143 -26.70 -38.80 56.12
C VAL A 143 -26.85 -38.44 54.63
N PRO A 144 -26.61 -39.39 53.68
CA PRO A 144 -26.57 -39.14 52.24
C PRO A 144 -27.80 -38.47 51.60
N GLU A 145 -28.90 -38.34 52.34
CA GLU A 145 -30.19 -37.79 51.89
C GLU A 145 -30.26 -36.25 51.98
N LEU A 146 -29.27 -35.58 52.60
CA LEU A 146 -29.21 -34.11 52.77
C LEU A 146 -28.18 -33.39 51.90
N ILE A 147 -27.26 -34.12 51.28
CA ILE A 147 -26.36 -33.59 50.25
C ILE A 147 -26.98 -34.03 48.93
N ASP A 148 -27.35 -33.09 48.06
CA ASP A 148 -27.80 -33.37 46.70
C ASP A 148 -26.63 -34.07 45.97
N ASN A 149 -26.52 -35.38 46.17
CA ASN A 149 -25.34 -36.22 45.92
C ASN A 149 -25.25 -36.56 44.43
N LYS A 150 -25.42 -35.54 43.58
CA LYS A 150 -25.09 -35.62 42.17
C LYS A 150 -23.57 -35.73 42.12
N GLY A 151 -23.08 -36.96 41.93
CA GLY A 151 -21.66 -37.25 41.83
C GLY A 151 -20.98 -36.26 40.89
N PHE A 152 -19.81 -35.76 41.30
CA PHE A 152 -19.05 -34.84 40.47
C PHE A 152 -18.50 -35.58 39.24
N ALA A 153 -19.02 -35.23 38.06
CA ALA A 153 -18.60 -35.83 36.79
C ALA A 153 -17.26 -35.23 36.33
N PHE A 154 -16.16 -35.71 36.94
CA PHE A 154 -14.82 -35.19 36.67
C PHE A 154 -14.43 -35.30 35.19
N GLU A 155 -14.75 -36.41 34.54
CA GLU A 155 -14.42 -36.65 33.14
C GLU A 155 -15.15 -35.67 32.21
N GLU A 156 -16.42 -35.38 32.47
CA GLU A 156 -17.19 -34.39 31.72
C GLU A 156 -16.64 -32.97 31.92
N PHE A 157 -16.26 -32.63 33.16
CA PHE A 157 -15.64 -31.36 33.49
C PHE A 157 -14.27 -31.18 32.84
N ALA A 158 -13.43 -32.22 32.86
CA ALA A 158 -12.12 -32.22 32.20
C ALA A 158 -12.27 -32.05 30.69
N TYR A 159 -13.15 -32.83 30.07
CA TYR A 159 -13.45 -32.73 28.64
C TYR A 159 -13.97 -31.33 28.26
N TYR A 160 -14.87 -30.76 29.07
CA TYR A 160 -15.36 -29.39 28.87
C TYR A 160 -14.20 -28.38 28.88
N ASN A 161 -13.32 -28.43 29.87
CA ASN A 161 -12.19 -27.52 29.97
C ASN A 161 -11.19 -27.67 28.81
N GLU A 162 -10.89 -28.90 28.39
CA GLU A 162 -10.07 -29.15 27.20
C GLU A 162 -10.71 -28.55 25.95
N SER A 163 -12.03 -28.71 25.77
CA SER A 163 -12.76 -28.12 24.65
C SER A 163 -12.73 -26.59 24.67
N LEU A 164 -12.71 -25.96 25.85
CA LEU A 164 -12.55 -24.51 25.97
C LEU A 164 -11.16 -24.08 25.49
N ILE A 165 -10.10 -24.77 25.90
CA ILE A 165 -8.72 -24.47 25.48
C ILE A 165 -8.62 -24.48 23.95
N GLU A 166 -9.17 -25.50 23.29
CA GLU A 166 -9.15 -25.60 21.83
C GLU A 166 -9.94 -24.47 21.17
N ARG A 167 -11.14 -24.16 21.67
CA ARG A 167 -11.98 -23.06 21.16
C ARG A 167 -11.30 -21.71 21.28
N PHE A 168 -10.68 -21.42 22.43
CA PHE A 168 -9.95 -20.17 22.66
C PHE A 168 -8.69 -20.08 21.80
N SER A 169 -7.97 -21.18 21.61
CA SER A 169 -6.81 -21.24 20.73
C SER A 169 -7.19 -20.93 19.28
N THR A 170 -8.29 -21.53 18.81
CA THR A 170 -8.83 -21.28 17.45
C THR A 170 -9.31 -19.84 17.29
N PHE A 171 -10.00 -19.30 18.29
CA PHE A 171 -10.41 -17.90 18.33
C PHE A 171 -9.20 -16.96 18.25
N GLY A 172 -8.17 -17.18 19.06
CA GLY A 172 -6.96 -16.37 19.09
C GLY A 172 -6.24 -16.34 17.75
N ARG A 173 -6.01 -17.52 17.15
CA ARG A 173 -5.35 -17.63 15.84
C ARG A 173 -6.11 -16.89 14.73
N THR A 174 -7.42 -17.09 14.64
CA THR A 174 -8.26 -16.45 13.61
C THR A 174 -8.21 -14.92 13.70
N ASN A 175 -8.22 -14.37 14.92
CA ASN A 175 -8.11 -12.92 15.13
C ASN A 175 -6.73 -12.37 14.73
N LEU A 176 -5.64 -13.06 15.10
CA LEU A 176 -4.29 -12.65 14.73
C LEU A 176 -4.11 -12.63 13.21
N GLU A 177 -4.53 -13.69 12.52
CA GLU A 177 -4.46 -13.76 11.05
C GLU A 177 -5.26 -12.64 10.38
N PHE A 178 -6.42 -12.26 10.94
CA PHE A 178 -7.22 -11.16 10.43
C PHE A 178 -6.48 -9.82 10.56
N LEU A 179 -5.86 -9.57 11.72
CA LEU A 179 -5.10 -8.34 11.98
C LEU A 179 -3.86 -8.22 11.07
N GLU A 180 -3.12 -9.31 10.86
CA GLU A 180 -1.96 -9.33 9.96
C GLU A 180 -2.33 -9.01 8.51
N LYS A 181 -3.49 -9.51 8.04
CA LYS A 181 -3.98 -9.18 6.68
C LYS A 181 -4.41 -7.72 6.56
N PHE A 182 -4.87 -7.11 7.66
CA PHE A 182 -5.43 -5.77 7.63
C PHE A 182 -4.41 -4.70 7.23
N THR A 183 -3.13 -4.86 7.61
CA THR A 183 -2.07 -3.92 7.21
C THR A 183 -1.85 -3.88 5.69
N GLY A 184 -2.26 -4.93 4.97
CA GLY A 184 -2.19 -5.00 3.51
C GLY A 184 -3.19 -4.10 2.77
N PHE A 185 -4.18 -3.52 3.47
CA PHE A 185 -5.13 -2.59 2.85
C PHE A 185 -4.61 -1.16 2.72
N TYR A 186 -3.51 -0.82 3.38
CA TYR A 186 -2.94 0.52 3.30
C TYR A 186 -2.30 0.77 1.95
N LYS A 187 -2.63 1.92 1.36
CA LYS A 187 -2.13 2.37 0.06
C LYS A 187 -1.35 3.66 0.22
N GLY A 188 -0.27 3.79 -0.54
CA GLY A 188 0.53 5.01 -0.58
C GLY A 188 -0.19 6.13 -1.35
N HIS A 189 0.07 7.39 -0.99
CA HIS A 189 -0.58 8.53 -1.66
C HIS A 189 -0.29 8.59 -3.18
N LEU A 190 0.85 8.04 -3.62
CA LEU A 190 1.24 7.96 -5.03
C LEU A 190 0.26 7.14 -5.87
N GLU A 191 -0.41 6.15 -5.28
CA GLU A 191 -1.42 5.31 -5.97
C GLU A 191 -2.69 6.10 -6.36
N PHE A 192 -2.87 7.30 -5.81
CA PHE A 192 -4.05 8.14 -6.03
C PHE A 192 -3.75 9.37 -6.89
N ASN A 193 -2.53 9.51 -7.39
CA ASN A 193 -2.21 10.57 -8.34
C ASN A 193 -2.99 10.31 -9.63
N LYS A 194 -3.85 11.25 -10.01
CA LYS A 194 -4.46 11.28 -11.34
C LYS A 194 -3.39 11.70 -12.33
N ASP A 195 -2.58 10.75 -12.75
CA ASP A 195 -1.80 10.93 -13.94
C ASP A 195 -2.78 11.11 -15.11
N ASN A 196 -2.91 12.36 -15.60
CA ASN A 196 -3.37 12.61 -16.97
C ASN A 196 -2.29 12.16 -17.99
N ILE A 197 -1.25 11.47 -17.53
CA ILE A 197 -0.43 10.59 -18.33
C ILE A 197 -1.13 9.23 -18.25
N LEU A 198 -1.75 8.77 -19.34
CA LEU A 198 -2.16 7.39 -19.47
C LEU A 198 -0.97 6.49 -19.07
N ASP A 199 -1.14 5.80 -17.96
CA ASP A 199 -0.20 4.83 -17.39
C ASP A 199 -0.02 3.67 -18.37
N PHE A 200 1.12 3.68 -19.07
CA PHE A 200 1.71 2.48 -19.66
C PHE A 200 3.01 2.10 -18.95
N LYS A 201 3.20 2.52 -17.70
CA LYS A 201 4.39 2.27 -16.89
C LYS A 201 4.05 1.80 -15.49
N GLY A 202 3.53 0.59 -15.41
CA GLY A 202 3.77 -0.28 -14.25
C GLY A 202 4.97 -1.20 -14.42
N ASN A 203 5.14 -1.86 -15.58
CA ASN A 203 6.27 -2.80 -15.79
C ASN A 203 6.48 -3.24 -17.25
N ALA A 204 6.18 -2.42 -18.25
CA ALA A 204 6.55 -2.73 -19.62
C ALA A 204 8.07 -2.45 -19.77
N ASN A 205 8.89 -3.40 -19.32
CA ASN A 205 10.31 -3.50 -19.67
C ASN A 205 10.41 -3.83 -21.18
N LEU A 206 9.95 -2.92 -22.04
CA LEU A 206 9.91 -3.09 -23.51
C LEU A 206 11.30 -3.40 -24.09
N ASN A 207 12.34 -2.99 -23.38
CA ASN A 207 13.75 -3.18 -23.71
C ASN A 207 14.31 -4.54 -23.27
N LYS A 208 13.57 -5.32 -22.45
CA LYS A 208 14.01 -6.61 -21.90
C LYS A 208 13.22 -7.82 -22.41
N HIS A 209 12.10 -7.59 -23.10
CA HIS A 209 11.20 -8.64 -23.55
C HIS A 209 10.74 -8.37 -24.98
N LEU A 210 10.38 -9.41 -25.72
CA LEU A 210 9.79 -9.27 -27.04
C LEU A 210 8.27 -9.17 -26.92
N TYR A 211 7.68 -8.29 -27.70
CA TYR A 211 6.23 -8.05 -27.70
C TYR A 211 5.69 -8.24 -29.11
N PHE A 212 4.60 -9.01 -29.23
CA PHE A 212 3.90 -9.21 -30.51
C PHE A 212 2.44 -9.53 -30.26
N PHE A 213 1.57 -9.18 -31.21
CA PHE A 213 0.16 -9.57 -31.14
C PHE A 213 -0.04 -10.99 -31.64
N LYS A 214 -0.94 -11.72 -30.99
CA LYS A 214 -1.43 -13.00 -31.51
C LYS A 214 -2.33 -12.73 -32.72
N PRO A 215 -2.03 -13.29 -33.92
CA PRO A 215 -2.76 -12.96 -35.14
C PRO A 215 -4.27 -13.18 -35.02
N GLY A 216 -5.06 -12.21 -35.49
CA GLY A 216 -6.52 -12.27 -35.49
C GLY A 216 -7.15 -12.02 -34.11
N THR A 217 -6.39 -11.55 -33.12
CA THR A 217 -6.89 -11.29 -31.76
C THR A 217 -6.53 -9.88 -31.29
N LYS A 218 -7.04 -9.49 -30.11
CA LYS A 218 -6.61 -8.29 -29.37
C LYS A 218 -5.58 -8.61 -28.29
N THR A 219 -5.00 -9.82 -28.33
CA THR A 219 -4.09 -10.33 -27.31
C THR A 219 -2.66 -9.96 -27.65
N LEU A 220 -2.02 -9.20 -26.76
CA LEU A 220 -0.59 -8.92 -26.80
C LEU A 220 0.16 -10.00 -26.01
N VAL A 221 1.15 -10.59 -26.65
CA VAL A 221 2.06 -11.57 -26.04
C VAL A 221 3.34 -10.87 -25.64
N LYS A 222 3.77 -11.13 -24.41
CA LYS A 222 5.09 -10.76 -23.88
C LYS A 222 5.92 -12.03 -23.74
N PHE A 223 7.03 -12.10 -24.48
CA PHE A 223 8.01 -13.17 -24.39
C PHE A 223 9.23 -12.71 -23.59
N ASP A 224 9.49 -13.38 -22.47
CA ASP A 224 10.67 -13.13 -21.66
C ASP A 224 11.87 -13.91 -22.20
N VAL A 225 12.87 -13.19 -22.71
CA VAL A 225 14.07 -13.78 -23.32
C VAL A 225 14.99 -14.45 -22.30
N ASN A 226 14.86 -14.14 -21.00
CA ASN A 226 15.69 -14.73 -19.95
C ASN A 226 15.11 -16.06 -19.47
N THR A 227 13.79 -16.14 -19.31
CA THR A 227 13.10 -17.35 -18.81
C THR A 227 12.52 -18.22 -19.93
N LEU A 228 12.49 -17.70 -21.17
CA LEU A 228 11.89 -18.34 -22.34
C LEU A 228 10.39 -18.64 -22.17
N THR A 229 9.67 -17.80 -21.42
CA THR A 229 8.25 -17.97 -21.11
C THR A 229 7.38 -16.86 -21.72
N ASN A 230 6.14 -17.21 -22.05
CA ASN A 230 5.13 -16.28 -22.54
C ASN A 230 4.16 -15.84 -21.44
N SER A 231 3.68 -14.61 -21.55
CA SER A 231 2.50 -14.11 -20.84
C SER A 231 1.60 -13.37 -21.82
N GLU A 232 0.29 -13.56 -21.71
CA GLU A 232 -0.71 -13.02 -22.62
C GLU A 232 -1.61 -12.01 -21.90
N PHE A 233 -1.90 -10.90 -22.55
CA PHE A 233 -2.77 -9.84 -22.01
C PHE A 233 -3.70 -9.36 -23.11
N GLU A 234 -4.99 -9.21 -22.79
CA GLU A 234 -5.95 -8.61 -23.71
C GLU A 234 -5.80 -7.08 -23.70
N VAL A 235 -5.65 -6.47 -24.86
CA VAL A 235 -5.42 -5.03 -25.00
C VAL A 235 -6.66 -4.37 -25.58
N ASN A 236 -7.02 -3.21 -25.03
CA ASN A 236 -8.14 -2.42 -25.50
C ASN A 236 -7.79 -1.67 -26.81
N VAL A 237 -7.74 -2.41 -27.91
CA VAL A 237 -7.60 -1.88 -29.28
C VAL A 237 -8.92 -2.05 -30.03
N ASN A 238 -9.22 -1.17 -30.99
CA ASN A 238 -10.51 -1.18 -31.69
C ASN A 238 -10.67 -2.42 -32.56
N GLU A 239 -9.60 -2.84 -33.24
CA GLU A 239 -9.59 -3.95 -34.19
C GLU A 239 -8.65 -5.07 -33.76
N THR A 240 -8.91 -6.28 -34.26
CA THR A 240 -7.98 -7.41 -34.09
C THR A 240 -6.69 -7.12 -34.85
N GLN A 241 -5.57 -7.48 -34.23
CA GLN A 241 -4.24 -7.21 -34.79
C GLN A 241 -3.82 -8.36 -35.70
N SER A 242 -3.12 -8.02 -36.76
CA SER A 242 -2.72 -8.97 -37.81
C SER A 242 -1.23 -9.26 -37.79
N SER A 243 -0.78 -10.24 -38.57
CA SER A 243 0.65 -10.58 -38.68
C SER A 243 1.44 -9.51 -39.45
N LEU A 244 2.75 -9.43 -39.27
CA LEU A 244 3.65 -8.53 -40.03
C LEU A 244 3.41 -7.03 -39.79
N GLY A 245 2.81 -6.65 -38.65
CA GLY A 245 2.72 -5.25 -38.26
C GLY A 245 4.07 -4.70 -37.79
N ALA A 246 4.29 -3.42 -38.04
CA ALA A 246 5.44 -2.72 -37.48
C ALA A 246 5.17 -2.45 -36.00
N ALA A 247 6.17 -2.69 -35.16
CA ALA A 247 6.13 -2.39 -33.74
C ALA A 247 7.37 -1.59 -33.35
N CYS A 248 7.19 -0.48 -32.63
CA CYS A 248 8.30 0.27 -32.08
C CYS A 248 7.96 0.87 -30.72
N GLU A 249 9.01 1.18 -29.95
CA GLU A 249 8.88 1.99 -28.75
C GLU A 249 8.94 3.47 -29.15
N ILE A 250 7.96 4.25 -28.69
CA ILE A 250 7.96 5.71 -28.83
C ILE A 250 8.19 6.36 -27.46
N PRO A 251 8.64 7.63 -27.40
CA PRO A 251 8.96 8.31 -26.15
C PRO A 251 7.86 8.20 -25.08
N GLY A 252 8.29 7.95 -23.84
CA GLY A 252 7.39 7.70 -22.72
C GLY A 252 7.09 6.21 -22.46
N ASN A 253 7.94 5.30 -22.95
CA ASN A 253 7.77 3.84 -22.92
C ASN A 253 6.40 3.40 -23.46
N LYS A 254 6.01 3.97 -24.59
CA LYS A 254 4.76 3.59 -25.25
C LYS A 254 5.08 2.60 -26.36
N PHE A 255 4.26 1.57 -26.47
CA PHE A 255 4.31 0.64 -27.59
C PHE A 255 3.44 1.18 -28.73
N PHE A 256 4.06 1.43 -29.87
CA PHE A 256 3.37 1.80 -31.10
C PHE A 256 3.33 0.59 -32.02
N HIS A 257 2.15 0.24 -32.50
CA HIS A 257 1.93 -0.80 -33.50
C HIS A 257 1.20 -0.20 -34.68
N TYR A 258 1.65 -0.53 -35.89
CA TYR A 258 1.04 -0.02 -37.12
C TYR A 258 1.04 -1.03 -38.25
N GLY A 259 -0.10 -1.09 -38.96
CA GLY A 259 -0.30 -1.95 -40.12
C GLY A 259 -0.45 -3.42 -39.77
N GLY A 260 0.10 -4.26 -40.63
CA GLY A 260 -0.05 -5.71 -40.58
C GLY A 260 -0.96 -6.22 -41.70
N TYR A 261 -0.70 -7.46 -42.08
CA TYR A 261 -1.44 -8.20 -43.08
C TYR A 261 -2.23 -9.32 -42.41
N SER A 262 -3.55 -9.33 -42.63
CA SER A 262 -4.42 -10.46 -42.34
C SER A 262 -4.96 -11.01 -43.66
N PRO A 263 -4.58 -12.24 -44.06
CA PRO A 263 -5.16 -12.86 -45.26
C PRO A 263 -6.67 -13.15 -45.11
N TYR A 264 -7.22 -12.99 -43.90
CA TYR A 264 -8.62 -13.24 -43.58
C TYR A 264 -9.43 -11.96 -43.31
N ASN A 265 -8.81 -10.78 -43.29
CA ASN A 265 -9.54 -9.52 -43.26
C ASN A 265 -10.09 -9.27 -44.67
N LYS A 266 -11.29 -9.80 -44.94
CA LYS A 266 -12.09 -9.29 -46.04
C LYS A 266 -12.31 -7.80 -45.77
N LEU A 267 -11.87 -6.97 -46.70
CA LEU A 267 -12.17 -5.54 -46.72
C LEU A 267 -13.69 -5.36 -46.68
N ASP A 268 -14.26 -5.11 -45.50
CA ASP A 268 -15.55 -4.44 -45.41
C ASP A 268 -15.30 -3.01 -45.88
N LYS A 269 -15.46 -2.82 -47.19
CA LYS A 269 -15.55 -1.50 -47.80
C LYS A 269 -16.82 -0.83 -47.28
N SER A 270 -16.66 0.11 -46.35
CA SER A 270 -17.60 1.23 -46.18
C SER A 270 -17.25 2.33 -47.18
#